data_AF-A0A540KY10-F1
#
_entry.id   AF-A0A540KY10-F1
#
_cell.length_a   1.000
_cell.length_b   1.000
_cell.length_c   1.000
_cell.angle_alpha   90.00
_cell.angle_beta   90.00
_cell.angle_gamma   90.00
#
_symmetry.space_group_name_H-M   'P 1'
#
loop_
_entity.id
_entity.type
_entity.pdbx_description
1 polymer ?
#
loop_
_entity_poly.entity_id
_entity_poly.type
_entity_poly.pdbx_seq_one_letter_code
_entity_poly.pdbx_strand_id
1 'polypeptide(L)'
;MKWIAGLMLWNLTLGLQLLGRLSLNQILTDTWCSSGGLSANGTFVQTGGSGGGGRSVRYLSGCNTCDWEEHPMSLSASRWFSTQHILPNGNFILVGGRRMFNYEYIPDGGGSNDVYFPLPFLQETTDLFENNLYPFVFLSTDGNILIFANNRSILLNPTTNKIVRELPILDGVKYPTELRVKKFCPPYFDPLLISDRPAITSDYKGKMVKYRGYIVVEFKLKKAKVDQLDLKVVALPSAEIAPPGFYLIFVVHNGVPSSGIWVQIA
;
A
#
# COMPACT_ATOMS: atom_id res chain seq x y z
N MET A 1 18.89 17.36 -21.89
CA MET A 1 18.82 16.17 -20.99
C MET A 1 17.38 16.01 -20.53
N LYS A 2 16.77 14.82 -20.63
CA LYS A 2 15.38 14.58 -20.18
C LYS A 2 15.40 14.09 -18.73
N TRP A 3 14.83 14.88 -17.81
CA TRP A 3 14.67 14.53 -16.41
C TRP A 3 13.24 14.00 -16.16
N ILE A 4 13.13 12.76 -15.70
CA ILE A 4 11.87 12.15 -15.26
C ILE A 4 11.88 12.13 -13.73
N ALA A 5 11.08 12.98 -13.10
CA ALA A 5 10.65 12.75 -11.73
C ALA A 5 9.67 11.58 -11.77
N GLY A 6 10.09 10.42 -11.26
CA GLY A 6 9.23 9.25 -11.12
C GLY A 6 8.53 9.29 -9.77
N LEU A 7 7.20 9.30 -9.77
CA LEU A 7 6.42 8.92 -8.59
C LEU A 7 6.51 7.39 -8.51
N MET A 8 7.23 6.84 -7.52
CA MET A 8 7.30 5.40 -7.33
C MET A 8 6.30 5.00 -6.25
N LEU A 9 5.16 4.44 -6.68
CA LEU A 9 4.15 3.85 -5.81
C LEU A 9 4.70 2.54 -5.24
N TRP A 10 5.12 2.54 -3.98
CA TRP A 10 5.43 1.31 -3.24
C TRP A 10 4.24 0.95 -2.36
N ASN A 11 3.41 0.01 -2.81
CA ASN A 11 2.49 -0.74 -1.93
C ASN A 11 3.10 -2.11 -1.65
N LEU A 12 4.19 -2.12 -0.87
CA LEU A 12 4.69 -3.35 -0.27
C LEU A 12 5.22 -3.04 1.14
N THR A 13 4.38 -3.26 2.14
CA THR A 13 4.77 -3.27 3.55
C THR A 13 5.51 -4.57 3.85
N LEU A 14 6.79 -4.63 3.45
CA LEU A 14 7.75 -5.57 4.06
C LEU A 14 8.27 -4.91 5.34
N GLY A 15 8.12 -5.62 6.47
CA GLY A 15 8.42 -5.14 7.82
C GLY A 15 9.69 -4.29 7.89
N LEU A 16 9.49 -2.98 8.02
CA LEU A 16 10.56 -2.04 8.30
C LEU A 16 10.96 -2.26 9.76
N GLN A 17 12.23 -2.57 10.01
CA GLN A 17 12.78 -2.59 11.34
C GLN A 17 12.75 -1.15 11.89
N LEU A 18 11.67 -0.81 12.58
CA LEU A 18 11.52 0.46 13.28
C LEU A 18 12.54 0.47 14.41
N LEU A 19 13.58 1.31 14.27
CA LEU A 19 14.55 1.63 15.33
C LEU A 19 13.94 2.53 16.43
N GLY A 20 12.67 2.28 16.75
CA GLY A 20 11.95 2.88 17.86
C GLY A 20 11.31 1.75 18.66
N ARG A 21 11.50 1.77 19.97
CA ARG A 21 10.89 0.80 20.90
C ARG A 21 9.37 0.98 20.85
N LEU A 22 8.69 0.32 19.93
CA LEU A 22 7.25 0.13 20.00
C LEU A 22 6.98 -0.68 21.26
N SER A 23 6.34 -0.06 22.23
CA SER A 23 5.77 -0.76 23.37
C SER A 23 4.74 -1.74 22.81
N LEU A 24 5.01 -3.04 22.95
CA LEU A 24 4.08 -4.12 22.62
C LEU A 24 2.94 -4.24 23.66
N ASN A 25 2.75 -3.22 24.50
CA ASN A 25 1.71 -3.24 25.50
C ASN A 25 0.35 -3.28 24.80
N GLN A 26 -0.37 -4.38 25.06
CA GLN A 26 -1.80 -4.57 24.84
C GLN A 26 -2.28 -4.74 23.40
N ILE A 27 -1.72 -5.69 22.66
CA ILE A 27 -2.51 -6.38 21.62
C ILE A 27 -3.19 -7.59 22.28
N LEU A 28 -4.51 -7.52 22.43
CA LEU A 28 -5.43 -8.47 23.04
C LEU A 28 -5.85 -9.58 22.07
N THR A 29 -6.00 -9.27 20.78
CA THR A 29 -6.48 -10.24 19.80
C THR A 29 -5.37 -10.74 18.86
N ASP A 30 -5.34 -12.03 18.56
CA ASP A 30 -4.26 -12.68 17.79
C ASP A 30 -4.14 -12.11 16.36
N THR A 31 -2.95 -11.64 16.01
CA THR A 31 -2.63 -10.96 14.74
C THR A 31 -2.05 -11.90 13.68
N TRP A 32 -1.92 -13.20 13.97
CA TRP A 32 -1.30 -14.17 13.06
C TRP A 32 -2.03 -14.22 11.72
N CYS A 33 -1.29 -14.06 10.62
CA CYS A 33 -1.82 -13.95 9.25
C CYS A 33 -2.93 -12.90 9.08
N SER A 34 -2.79 -11.78 9.77
CA SER A 34 -3.54 -10.54 9.51
C SER A 34 -3.06 -9.84 8.23
N SER A 35 -3.75 -8.76 7.87
CA SER A 35 -3.35 -7.77 6.88
C SER A 35 -3.23 -6.38 7.51
N GLY A 36 -2.65 -5.40 6.81
CA GLY A 36 -2.64 -4.03 7.29
C GLY A 36 -2.16 -3.02 6.25
N GLY A 37 -2.34 -1.73 6.55
CA GLY A 37 -2.02 -0.62 5.68
C GLY A 37 -2.03 0.71 6.42
N LEU A 38 -1.45 1.75 5.81
CA LEU A 38 -1.43 3.11 6.38
C LEU A 38 -2.61 3.90 5.83
N SER A 39 -3.42 4.47 6.72
CA SER A 39 -4.50 5.39 6.33
C SER A 39 -3.93 6.73 5.84
N ALA A 40 -4.81 7.56 5.27
CA ALA A 40 -4.48 8.90 4.79
C ALA A 40 -3.77 9.78 5.84
N ASN A 41 -4.12 9.63 7.12
CA ASN A 41 -3.55 10.38 8.24
C ASN A 41 -2.33 9.70 8.88
N GLY A 42 -1.90 8.53 8.40
CA GLY A 42 -0.70 7.84 8.87
C GLY A 42 -0.92 6.89 10.04
N THR A 43 -2.18 6.66 10.43
CA THR A 43 -2.53 5.59 11.35
C THR A 43 -2.30 4.25 10.65
N PHE A 44 -1.60 3.34 11.32
CA PHE A 44 -1.50 1.96 10.83
C PHE A 44 -2.78 1.21 11.20
N VAL A 45 -3.48 0.73 10.18
CA VAL A 45 -4.74 -0.01 10.30
C VAL A 45 -4.45 -1.47 10.01
N GLN A 46 -4.53 -2.32 11.03
CA GLN A 46 -4.33 -3.76 10.94
C GLN A 46 -5.68 -4.49 11.04
N THR A 47 -5.86 -5.54 10.27
CA THR A 47 -7.14 -6.26 10.15
C THR A 47 -6.99 -7.76 10.18
N GLY A 48 -7.97 -8.43 10.78
CA GLY A 48 -8.03 -9.88 10.85
C GLY A 48 -6.94 -10.47 11.75
N GLY A 49 -6.60 -11.73 11.49
CA GLY A 49 -5.75 -12.54 12.34
C GLY A 49 -6.34 -13.91 12.61
N SER A 50 -5.79 -14.63 13.57
CA SER A 50 -6.25 -15.98 13.93
C SER A 50 -7.23 -15.95 15.11
N GLY A 51 -8.03 -17.01 15.27
CA GLY A 51 -8.96 -17.16 16.39
C GLY A 51 -9.83 -15.92 16.62
N GLY A 52 -9.80 -15.37 17.85
CA GLY A 52 -10.54 -14.18 18.23
C GLY A 52 -10.14 -12.89 17.51
N GLY A 53 -9.00 -12.88 16.80
CA GLY A 53 -8.55 -11.75 15.98
C GLY A 53 -9.11 -11.73 14.57
N GLY A 54 -9.74 -12.82 14.10
CA GLY A 54 -10.19 -12.95 12.71
C GLY A 54 -11.16 -11.85 12.25
N ARG A 55 -11.93 -11.26 13.17
CA ARG A 55 -12.87 -10.18 12.86
C ARG A 55 -12.47 -8.83 13.44
N SER A 56 -11.23 -8.69 13.92
CA SER A 56 -10.75 -7.49 14.60
C SER A 56 -10.17 -6.47 13.64
N VAL A 57 -10.37 -5.19 13.95
CA VAL A 57 -9.63 -4.06 13.36
C VAL A 57 -8.83 -3.39 14.47
N ARG A 58 -7.58 -3.03 14.18
CA ARG A 58 -6.67 -2.43 15.16
C ARG A 58 -6.01 -1.20 14.56
N TYR A 59 -5.93 -0.14 15.34
CA TYR A 59 -5.39 1.15 14.94
C TYR A 59 -4.18 1.47 15.80
N LEU A 60 -3.06 1.79 15.16
CA LEU A 60 -1.87 2.32 15.81
C LEU A 60 -1.61 3.72 15.26
N SER A 61 -1.94 4.71 16.08
CA SER A 61 -1.62 6.12 15.77
C SER A 61 -0.11 6.32 15.81
N GLY A 62 0.45 7.05 14.85
CA GLY A 62 1.90 7.22 14.66
C GLY A 62 2.63 8.05 15.73
N CYS A 63 2.18 8.06 16.99
CA CYS A 63 2.84 8.77 18.09
C CYS A 63 3.70 7.83 18.94
N ASN A 64 4.78 8.34 19.52
CA ASN A 64 5.78 7.53 20.24
C ASN A 64 5.24 6.84 21.51
N THR A 65 4.09 7.28 22.01
CA THR A 65 3.46 6.80 23.25
C THR A 65 2.05 6.26 23.01
N CYS A 66 1.65 6.09 21.75
CA CYS A 66 0.33 5.60 21.40
C CYS A 66 0.33 4.07 21.52
N ASP A 67 -0.63 3.53 22.27
CA ASP A 67 -0.91 2.10 22.28
C ASP A 67 -1.90 1.75 21.16
N TRP A 68 -2.10 0.45 20.97
CA TRP A 68 -3.07 -0.07 20.00
C TRP A 68 -4.50 0.19 20.47
N GLU A 69 -5.32 0.69 19.58
CA GLU A 69 -6.77 0.74 19.75
C GLU A 69 -7.39 -0.45 19.00
N GLU A 70 -7.96 -1.40 19.72
CA GLU A 70 -8.55 -2.61 19.14
C GLU A 70 -10.06 -2.60 19.17
N HIS A 71 -10.65 -2.99 18.05
CA HIS A 71 -12.09 -3.18 17.88
C HIS A 71 -12.33 -4.62 17.42
N PRO A 72 -12.52 -5.56 18.39
CA PRO A 72 -12.91 -6.92 18.08
C PRO A 72 -14.29 -6.96 17.44
N MET A 73 -14.52 -7.92 16.55
CA MET A 73 -15.82 -8.15 15.87
C MET A 73 -16.30 -7.00 14.97
N SER A 74 -15.41 -6.07 14.60
CA SER A 74 -15.72 -4.99 13.65
C SER A 74 -15.96 -5.46 12.22
N LEU A 75 -15.33 -6.56 11.80
CA LEU A 75 -15.48 -7.09 10.42
C LEU A 75 -16.66 -8.04 10.35
N SER A 76 -17.35 -8.07 9.21
CA SER A 76 -18.49 -8.97 8.96
C SER A 76 -18.06 -10.43 8.81
N ALA A 77 -16.89 -10.68 8.22
CA ALA A 77 -16.34 -12.01 8.00
C ALA A 77 -14.94 -12.16 8.63
N SER A 78 -14.51 -13.41 8.84
CA SER A 78 -13.16 -13.69 9.35
C SER A 78 -12.10 -13.43 8.28
N ARG A 79 -11.08 -12.65 8.60
CA ARG A 79 -10.04 -12.14 7.69
C ARG A 79 -8.66 -12.72 8.03
N TRP A 80 -8.61 -14.05 8.17
CA TRP A 80 -7.35 -14.79 8.27
C TRP A 80 -6.80 -15.03 6.85
N PHE A 81 -5.59 -14.59 6.52
CA PHE A 81 -5.03 -14.60 5.16
C PHE A 81 -5.77 -13.72 4.13
N SER A 82 -6.37 -12.61 4.56
CA SER A 82 -6.98 -11.61 3.68
C SER A 82 -5.95 -10.62 3.14
N THR A 83 -6.31 -9.91 2.07
CA THR A 83 -5.54 -8.76 1.58
C THR A 83 -6.30 -7.48 1.81
N GLN A 84 -5.62 -6.46 2.34
CA GLN A 84 -6.14 -5.10 2.54
C GLN A 84 -5.51 -4.15 1.52
N HIS A 85 -6.29 -3.26 0.94
CA HIS A 85 -5.78 -2.20 0.06
C HIS A 85 -6.52 -0.87 0.28
N ILE A 86 -5.80 0.25 0.25
CA ILE A 86 -6.40 1.59 0.35
C ILE A 86 -7.05 2.01 -0.97
N LEU A 87 -8.18 2.72 -0.89
CA LEU A 87 -8.96 3.20 -2.02
C LEU A 87 -8.76 4.72 -2.22
N PRO A 88 -9.14 5.28 -3.39
CA PRO A 88 -9.04 6.72 -3.65
C PRO A 88 -9.74 7.61 -2.62
N ASN A 89 -10.81 7.13 -1.99
CA ASN A 89 -11.52 7.87 -0.94
C ASN A 89 -10.84 7.80 0.44
N GLY A 90 -9.72 7.08 0.57
CA GLY A 90 -8.99 6.89 1.84
C GLY A 90 -9.44 5.68 2.65
N ASN A 91 -10.55 5.03 2.29
CA ASN A 91 -11.06 3.84 2.98
C ASN A 91 -10.31 2.60 2.51
N PHE A 92 -10.45 1.50 3.23
CA PHE A 92 -9.82 0.23 2.90
C PHE A 92 -10.83 -0.79 2.40
N ILE A 93 -10.46 -1.52 1.35
CA ILE A 93 -11.11 -2.77 0.95
C ILE A 93 -10.33 -3.94 1.54
N LEU A 94 -11.05 -4.94 2.07
CA LEU A 94 -10.52 -6.23 2.49
C LEU A 94 -11.08 -7.33 1.60
N VAL A 95 -10.19 -8.05 0.93
CA VAL A 95 -10.56 -9.09 -0.02
C VAL A 95 -10.15 -10.45 0.51
N GLY A 96 -11.11 -11.37 0.54
CA GLY A 96 -10.87 -12.78 0.84
C GLY A 96 -10.55 -13.06 2.30
N GLY A 97 -9.68 -14.04 2.50
CA GLY A 97 -9.50 -14.73 3.76
C GLY A 97 -9.81 -16.22 3.58
N ARG A 98 -9.26 -17.06 4.44
CA ARG A 98 -9.39 -18.51 4.33
C ARG A 98 -10.85 -18.92 4.36
N ARG A 99 -11.32 -19.53 3.27
CA ARG A 99 -12.73 -19.91 3.03
C ARG A 99 -13.73 -18.75 3.11
N MET A 100 -13.27 -17.52 2.90
CA MET A 100 -14.13 -16.35 2.74
C MET A 100 -14.14 -15.89 1.29
N PHE A 101 -15.22 -16.20 0.58
CA PHE A 101 -15.39 -15.88 -0.84
C PHE A 101 -16.14 -14.56 -1.01
N ASN A 102 -15.67 -13.52 -0.34
CA ASN A 102 -16.28 -12.21 -0.30
C ASN A 102 -15.22 -11.13 -0.02
N TYR A 103 -15.63 -9.88 -0.16
CA TYR A 103 -14.87 -8.72 0.31
C TYR A 103 -15.76 -7.80 1.14
N GLU A 104 -15.14 -6.90 1.90
CA GLU A 104 -15.84 -5.86 2.67
C GLU A 104 -14.98 -4.60 2.77
N TYR A 105 -15.54 -3.53 3.34
CA TYR A 105 -14.81 -2.30 3.64
C TYR A 105 -14.62 -2.15 5.14
N ILE A 106 -13.47 -1.59 5.55
CA ILE A 106 -13.26 -1.26 6.97
C ILE A 106 -14.22 -0.13 7.37
N PRO A 107 -15.00 -0.28 8.45
CA PRO A 107 -15.86 0.79 8.95
C PRO A 107 -15.03 1.94 9.55
N ASP A 108 -15.51 3.16 9.37
CA ASP A 108 -14.87 4.36 9.94
C ASP A 108 -14.97 4.36 11.47
N GLY A 109 -13.97 4.93 12.14
CA GLY A 109 -14.03 5.26 13.57
C GLY A 109 -14.21 4.08 14.53
N GLY A 110 -13.77 2.88 14.15
CA GLY A 110 -13.87 1.69 15.01
C GLY A 110 -15.26 1.06 15.07
N GLY A 111 -16.17 1.42 14.15
CA GLY A 111 -17.48 0.78 14.05
C GLY A 111 -17.41 -0.71 13.70
N SER A 112 -18.58 -1.33 13.55
CA SER A 112 -18.72 -2.66 12.96
C SER A 112 -19.39 -2.57 11.60
N ASN A 113 -19.04 -3.49 10.71
CA ASN A 113 -19.70 -3.68 9.44
C ASN A 113 -20.35 -5.08 9.44
N ASP A 114 -21.64 -5.13 9.11
CA ASP A 114 -22.38 -6.39 8.93
C ASP A 114 -22.58 -6.73 7.44
N VAL A 115 -22.05 -5.89 6.55
CA VAL A 115 -22.20 -6.01 5.10
C VAL A 115 -20.91 -6.54 4.48
N TYR A 116 -21.02 -7.67 3.78
CA TYR A 116 -20.01 -8.16 2.85
C TYR A 116 -20.58 -8.28 1.45
N PHE A 117 -19.69 -8.28 0.48
CA PHE A 117 -20.00 -8.42 -0.94
C PHE A 117 -19.53 -9.79 -1.42
N PRO A 118 -20.44 -10.69 -1.84
CA PRO A 118 -20.05 -11.97 -2.41
C PRO A 118 -19.10 -11.80 -3.59
N LEU A 119 -18.06 -12.63 -3.64
CA LEU A 119 -17.08 -12.65 -4.72
C LEU A 119 -16.78 -14.10 -5.13
N PRO A 120 -17.67 -14.73 -5.92
CA PRO A 120 -17.52 -16.12 -6.37
C PRO A 120 -16.19 -16.42 -7.05
N PHE A 121 -15.57 -15.41 -7.69
CA PHE A 121 -14.22 -15.48 -8.24
C PHE A 121 -13.18 -16.10 -7.28
N LEU A 122 -13.25 -15.77 -5.98
CA LEU A 122 -12.34 -16.36 -4.99
C LEU A 122 -12.63 -17.84 -4.75
N GLN A 123 -13.88 -18.29 -4.86
CA GLN A 123 -14.20 -19.71 -4.76
C GLN A 123 -13.71 -20.47 -6.01
N GLU A 124 -13.91 -19.89 -7.19
CA GLU A 124 -13.52 -20.49 -8.47
C GLU A 124 -11.99 -20.60 -8.65
N THR A 125 -11.22 -19.80 -7.93
CA THR A 125 -9.75 -19.79 -7.93
C THR A 125 -9.13 -20.61 -6.81
N THR A 126 -9.95 -21.18 -5.92
CA THR A 126 -9.48 -22.07 -4.86
C THR A 126 -9.14 -23.46 -5.42
N ASP A 127 -7.96 -23.94 -5.07
CA ASP A 127 -7.53 -25.31 -5.32
C ASP A 127 -7.43 -26.12 -4.01
N LEU A 128 -7.03 -27.39 -4.12
CA LEU A 128 -6.89 -28.29 -2.97
C LEU A 128 -5.85 -27.82 -1.94
N PHE A 129 -4.96 -26.91 -2.33
CA PHE A 129 -3.87 -26.39 -1.49
C PHE A 129 -4.13 -24.96 -0.99
N GLU A 130 -5.27 -24.35 -1.36
CA GLU A 130 -5.63 -22.98 -1.03
C GLU A 130 -4.58 -21.95 -1.50
N ASN A 131 -4.02 -22.12 -2.70
CA ASN A 131 -3.00 -21.19 -3.24
C ASN A 131 -3.51 -19.77 -3.54
N ASN A 132 -4.81 -19.52 -3.36
CA ASN A 132 -5.45 -18.23 -3.56
C ASN A 132 -5.65 -17.40 -2.27
N LEU A 133 -5.07 -17.84 -1.16
CA LEU A 133 -4.90 -17.02 0.05
C LEU A 133 -4.00 -15.80 -0.24
N TYR A 134 -4.22 -14.70 0.48
CA TYR A 134 -3.59 -13.40 0.18
C TYR A 134 -3.70 -13.02 -1.32
N PRO A 135 -4.93 -12.88 -1.86
CA PRO A 135 -5.09 -12.48 -3.25
C PRO A 135 -4.37 -11.15 -3.50
N PHE A 136 -3.73 -10.99 -4.64
CA PHE A 136 -3.07 -9.74 -4.97
C PHE A 136 -4.13 -8.70 -5.33
N VAL A 137 -4.15 -7.60 -4.58
CA VAL A 137 -5.11 -6.52 -4.76
C VAL A 137 -4.33 -5.25 -5.06
N PHE A 138 -4.63 -4.61 -6.20
CA PHE A 138 -3.97 -3.37 -6.60
C PHE A 138 -4.99 -2.37 -7.14
N LEU A 139 -4.84 -1.11 -6.76
CA LEU A 139 -5.59 -0.02 -7.39
C LEU A 139 -5.05 0.23 -8.80
N SER A 140 -5.94 0.20 -9.78
CA SER A 140 -5.68 0.59 -11.18
C SER A 140 -5.86 2.10 -11.34
N THR A 141 -5.18 2.70 -12.32
CA THR A 141 -5.17 4.16 -12.55
C THR A 141 -6.53 4.74 -12.97
N ASP A 142 -7.48 3.89 -13.31
CA ASP A 142 -8.87 4.23 -13.64
C ASP A 142 -9.82 4.16 -12.42
N GLY A 143 -9.27 3.95 -11.21
CA GLY A 143 -10.04 3.84 -9.97
C GLY A 143 -10.67 2.48 -9.71
N ASN A 144 -10.50 1.51 -10.62
CA ASN A 144 -10.92 0.13 -10.40
C ASN A 144 -9.83 -0.66 -9.63
N ILE A 145 -10.20 -1.81 -9.09
CA ILE A 145 -9.31 -2.68 -8.32
C ILE A 145 -9.02 -3.94 -9.12
N LEU A 146 -7.75 -4.18 -9.41
CA LEU A 146 -7.26 -5.46 -9.90
C LEU A 146 -7.24 -6.43 -8.73
N ILE A 147 -7.93 -7.56 -8.86
CA ILE A 147 -7.86 -8.69 -7.93
C ILE A 147 -7.31 -9.88 -8.72
N PHE A 148 -6.17 -10.40 -8.29
CA PHE A 148 -5.52 -11.56 -8.89
C PHE A 148 -5.44 -12.68 -7.84
N ALA A 149 -5.93 -13.85 -8.20
CA ALA A 149 -6.01 -15.01 -7.34
C ALA A 149 -5.66 -16.26 -8.16
N ASN A 150 -4.66 -17.01 -7.69
CA ASN A 150 -4.13 -18.18 -8.38
C ASN A 150 -3.62 -17.85 -9.79
N ASN A 151 -4.35 -18.20 -10.84
CA ASN A 151 -4.00 -17.94 -12.24
C ASN A 151 -4.99 -17.01 -12.97
N ARG A 152 -5.98 -16.47 -12.27
CA ARG A 152 -7.01 -15.59 -12.85
C ARG A 152 -6.96 -14.21 -12.24
N SER A 153 -7.49 -13.24 -12.96
CA SER A 153 -7.67 -11.90 -12.42
C SER A 153 -8.90 -11.20 -12.97
N ILE A 154 -9.44 -10.30 -12.17
CA ILE A 154 -10.59 -9.47 -12.48
C ILE A 154 -10.29 -8.02 -12.17
N LEU A 155 -10.99 -7.13 -12.84
CA LEU A 155 -11.06 -5.71 -12.54
C LEU A 155 -12.43 -5.43 -11.93
N LEU A 156 -12.46 -5.02 -10.66
CA LEU A 156 -13.67 -4.74 -9.89
C LEU A 156 -13.80 -3.24 -9.66
N ASN A 157 -14.98 -2.68 -9.90
CA ASN A 157 -15.27 -1.29 -9.57
C ASN A 157 -15.73 -1.18 -8.10
N PRO A 158 -14.95 -0.54 -7.21
CA PRO A 158 -15.23 -0.53 -5.78
C PRO A 158 -16.39 0.41 -5.39
N THR A 159 -16.90 1.24 -6.30
CA THR A 159 -18.05 2.12 -6.04
C THR A 159 -19.36 1.42 -6.37
N THR A 160 -19.40 0.70 -7.50
CA THR A 160 -20.59 0.00 -7.98
C THR A 160 -20.67 -1.46 -7.54
N ASN A 161 -19.59 -1.99 -6.96
CA ASN A 161 -19.46 -3.39 -6.53
C ASN A 161 -19.65 -4.40 -7.68
N LYS A 162 -19.23 -4.02 -8.89
CA LYS A 162 -19.36 -4.85 -10.09
C LYS A 162 -18.01 -5.21 -10.66
N ILE A 163 -17.89 -6.45 -11.13
CA ILE A 163 -16.78 -6.87 -11.97
C ILE A 163 -16.95 -6.17 -13.32
N VAL A 164 -15.99 -5.33 -13.67
CA VAL A 164 -15.94 -4.58 -14.93
C VAL A 164 -15.43 -5.47 -16.05
N ARG A 165 -14.41 -6.27 -15.73
CA ARG A 165 -13.72 -7.10 -16.70
C ARG A 165 -13.06 -8.28 -16.03
N GLU A 166 -13.12 -9.44 -16.67
CA GLU A 166 -12.23 -10.55 -16.38
C GLU A 166 -11.03 -10.51 -17.35
N LEU A 167 -9.84 -10.73 -16.81
CA LEU A 167 -8.58 -10.74 -17.57
C LEU A 167 -8.25 -12.18 -18.01
N PRO A 168 -7.41 -12.36 -19.05
CA PRO A 168 -7.03 -13.68 -19.52
C PRO A 168 -6.43 -14.57 -18.43
N ILE A 169 -6.73 -15.86 -18.49
CA ILE A 169 -6.17 -16.88 -17.61
C ILE A 169 -4.67 -17.03 -17.91
N LEU A 170 -3.85 -17.11 -16.86
CA LEU A 170 -2.41 -17.34 -16.99
C LEU A 170 -2.11 -18.85 -16.94
N ASP A 171 -1.91 -19.45 -18.10
CA ASP A 171 -1.56 -20.87 -18.22
C ASP A 171 -0.04 -21.10 -18.31
N GLY A 172 0.39 -22.32 -17.99
CA GLY A 172 1.80 -22.74 -18.13
C GLY A 172 2.75 -22.25 -17.03
N VAL A 173 2.23 -21.68 -15.94
CA VAL A 173 3.02 -21.29 -14.76
C VAL A 173 3.12 -22.45 -13.75
N LYS A 174 4.35 -22.82 -13.39
CA LYS A 174 4.63 -23.92 -12.44
C LYS A 174 4.17 -23.62 -11.00
N TYR A 175 4.16 -22.34 -10.63
CA TYR A 175 3.70 -21.85 -9.34
C TYR A 175 2.88 -20.57 -9.61
N PRO A 176 1.55 -20.66 -9.68
CA PRO A 176 0.68 -19.51 -9.96
C PRO A 176 0.85 -18.36 -8.94
N THR A 177 1.26 -18.70 -7.72
CA THR A 177 1.62 -17.76 -6.65
C THR A 177 3.08 -17.96 -6.24
N GLU A 178 3.99 -17.38 -7.01
CA GLU A 178 5.43 -17.38 -6.72
C GLU A 178 5.75 -16.45 -5.53
N LEU A 179 6.15 -17.03 -4.40
CA LEU A 179 6.37 -16.35 -3.12
C LEU A 179 7.83 -15.89 -2.88
N ARG A 180 8.71 -16.02 -3.87
CA ARG A 180 10.13 -15.61 -3.70
C ARG A 180 10.26 -14.09 -3.71
N VAL A 181 10.50 -13.53 -2.53
CA VAL A 181 11.03 -12.17 -2.37
C VAL A 181 12.53 -12.18 -2.68
N LYS A 182 12.93 -11.48 -3.74
CA LYS A 182 14.36 -11.24 -4.05
C LYS A 182 14.72 -9.81 -3.66
N LYS A 183 15.81 -9.65 -2.91
CA LYS A 183 16.44 -8.33 -2.72
C LYS A 183 17.21 -7.98 -3.99
N PHE A 184 16.76 -6.95 -4.69
CA PHE A 184 17.46 -6.38 -5.83
C PHE A 184 18.34 -5.23 -5.32
N CYS A 185 19.62 -5.23 -5.69
CA CYS A 185 20.50 -4.07 -5.59
C CYS A 185 20.64 -3.47 -6.99
N PRO A 186 19.86 -2.42 -7.31
CA PRO A 186 19.91 -1.78 -8.60
C PRO A 186 21.30 -1.24 -8.97
N PRO A 187 21.66 -1.16 -10.26
CA PRO A 187 22.94 -0.60 -10.72
C PRO A 187 23.24 0.80 -10.17
N TYR A 188 22.22 1.60 -9.88
CA TYR A 188 22.38 2.94 -9.30
C TYR A 188 22.83 2.96 -7.82
N PHE A 189 23.05 1.80 -7.19
CA PHE A 189 23.72 1.69 -5.89
C PHE A 189 25.24 1.47 -5.98
N ASP A 190 25.82 1.48 -7.18
CA ASP A 190 27.28 1.42 -7.37
C ASP A 190 28.00 2.55 -6.59
N PRO A 191 29.00 2.25 -5.75
CA PRO A 191 29.79 3.26 -5.02
C PRO A 191 30.41 4.35 -5.91
N LEU A 192 30.72 4.05 -7.18
CA LEU A 192 31.27 5.02 -8.12
C LEU A 192 30.27 6.14 -8.45
N LEU A 193 28.97 5.87 -8.32
CA LEU A 193 27.88 6.81 -8.61
C LEU A 193 27.47 7.64 -7.39
N ILE A 194 28.12 7.48 -6.23
CA ILE A 194 27.73 8.18 -4.99
C ILE A 194 27.82 9.70 -5.09
N SER A 195 28.68 10.20 -5.98
CA SER A 195 28.87 11.64 -6.22
C SER A 195 27.80 12.23 -7.14
N ASP A 196 27.10 11.40 -7.90
CA ASP A 196 25.99 11.79 -8.76
C ASP A 196 24.65 11.74 -8.00
N ARG A 197 24.63 11.18 -6.79
CA ARG A 197 23.44 11.09 -5.95
C ARG A 197 23.00 12.47 -5.45
N PRO A 198 21.76 12.92 -5.76
CA PRO A 198 21.23 14.16 -5.22
C PRO A 198 20.97 14.07 -3.72
N ALA A 199 21.17 15.20 -3.04
CA ALA A 199 20.79 15.38 -1.64
C ALA A 199 19.63 16.36 -1.56
N ILE A 200 18.43 15.87 -1.22
CA ILE A 200 17.28 16.73 -0.97
C ILE A 200 17.54 17.55 0.31
N THR A 201 17.31 18.86 0.23
CA THR A 201 17.49 19.81 1.35
C THR A 201 16.16 20.37 1.86
N SER A 202 15.09 20.27 1.08
CA SER A 202 13.76 20.69 1.53
C SER A 202 13.24 19.75 2.63
N ASP A 203 12.75 20.34 3.73
CA ASP A 203 12.10 19.59 4.80
C ASP A 203 10.58 19.54 4.61
N TYR A 204 10.06 18.32 4.41
CA TYR A 204 8.64 18.00 4.30
C TYR A 204 8.12 17.20 5.50
N LYS A 205 8.92 17.00 6.55
CA LYS A 205 8.49 16.26 7.73
C LYS A 205 7.26 16.94 8.36
N GLY A 206 6.16 16.20 8.44
CA GLY A 206 4.89 16.70 8.99
C GLY A 206 4.15 17.70 8.09
N LYS A 207 4.60 17.91 6.84
CA LYS A 207 3.89 18.77 5.88
C LYS A 207 2.93 17.94 5.03
N MET A 208 1.70 18.42 4.96
CA MET A 208 0.63 17.86 4.12
C MET A 208 0.50 18.68 2.84
N VAL A 209 0.36 18.01 1.70
CA VAL A 209 0.21 18.64 0.39
C VAL A 209 -1.14 18.25 -0.20
N LYS A 210 -1.84 19.25 -0.74
CA LYS A 210 -3.15 19.07 -1.35
C LYS A 210 -3.08 18.54 -2.77
N TYR A 211 -4.06 17.73 -3.15
CA TYR A 211 -4.29 17.38 -4.55
C TYR A 211 -4.35 18.61 -5.46
N ARG A 212 -3.82 18.46 -6.68
CA ARG A 212 -3.66 19.55 -7.67
C ARG A 212 -2.75 20.70 -7.20
N GLY A 213 -2.17 20.60 -6.00
CA GLY A 213 -1.10 21.47 -5.54
C GLY A 213 0.24 21.08 -6.17
N TYR A 214 1.25 21.89 -5.85
CA TYR A 214 2.62 21.69 -6.29
C TYR A 214 3.52 21.30 -5.13
N ILE A 215 4.43 20.35 -5.38
CA ILE A 215 5.54 20.05 -4.48
C ILE A 215 6.80 20.68 -5.08
N VAL A 216 7.45 21.53 -4.29
CA VAL A 216 8.73 22.15 -4.63
C VAL A 216 9.82 21.45 -3.85
N VAL A 217 10.66 20.67 -4.53
CA VAL A 217 11.76 19.93 -3.88
C VAL A 217 13.07 20.66 -4.14
N GLU A 218 13.70 21.12 -3.07
CA GLU A 218 15.03 21.70 -3.13
C GLU A 218 16.07 20.60 -2.92
N PHE A 219 17.13 20.61 -3.73
CA PHE A 219 18.19 19.61 -3.65
C PHE A 219 19.54 20.19 -4.05
N LYS A 220 20.60 19.48 -3.68
CA LYS A 220 21.99 19.77 -4.02
C LYS A 220 22.60 18.62 -4.79
N LEU A 221 23.45 18.95 -5.76
CA LEU A 221 24.34 18.02 -6.47
C LEU A 221 25.78 18.35 -6.10
N LYS A 222 26.64 17.33 -6.00
CA LYS A 222 28.07 17.55 -5.70
C LYS A 222 28.86 18.03 -6.91
N LYS A 223 28.52 17.53 -8.10
CA LYS A 223 29.29 17.72 -9.35
C LYS A 223 28.69 18.74 -10.31
N ALA A 224 27.48 19.21 -10.08
CA ALA A 224 26.77 20.09 -11.01
C ALA A 224 26.13 21.27 -10.27
N LYS A 225 26.14 22.44 -10.92
CA LYS A 225 25.26 23.54 -10.52
C LYS A 225 23.86 23.26 -11.09
N VAL A 226 22.85 23.54 -10.29
CA VAL A 226 21.45 23.38 -10.66
C VAL A 226 20.90 24.78 -10.87
N ASP A 227 20.44 25.09 -12.08
CA ASP A 227 19.76 26.35 -12.35
C ASP A 227 18.26 26.21 -12.08
N GLN A 228 17.57 27.33 -11.87
CA GLN A 228 16.14 27.32 -11.57
C GLN A 228 15.29 26.69 -12.70
N LEU A 229 15.81 26.68 -13.92
CA LEU A 229 15.24 26.02 -15.10
C LEU A 229 15.29 24.48 -15.03
N ASP A 230 16.15 23.92 -14.17
CA ASP A 230 16.27 22.48 -13.95
C ASP A 230 15.27 21.96 -12.89
N LEU A 231 14.53 22.85 -12.23
CA LEU A 231 13.50 22.49 -11.24
C LEU A 231 12.24 22.02 -11.96
N LYS A 232 11.87 20.75 -11.74
CA LYS A 232 10.64 20.18 -12.26
C LYS A 232 9.54 20.24 -11.20
N VAL A 233 8.48 20.98 -11.51
CA VAL A 233 7.29 21.02 -10.68
C VAL A 233 6.34 19.93 -11.16
N VAL A 234 5.92 19.06 -10.25
CA VAL A 234 4.89 18.05 -10.53
C VAL A 234 3.62 18.48 -9.80
N ALA A 235 2.55 18.71 -10.55
CA ALA A 235 1.22 18.81 -9.97
C ALA A 235 0.84 17.44 -9.43
N LEU A 236 0.39 17.38 -8.18
CA LEU A 236 -0.04 16.12 -7.61
C LEU A 236 -1.23 15.57 -8.42
N PRO A 237 -1.14 14.30 -8.87
CA PRO A 237 -2.20 13.68 -9.65
C PRO A 237 -3.45 13.50 -8.79
N SER A 238 -4.56 13.06 -9.35
CA SER A 238 -5.79 12.88 -8.57
C SER A 238 -5.72 11.66 -7.63
N ALA A 239 -6.67 11.55 -6.70
CA ALA A 239 -6.73 10.46 -5.73
C ALA A 239 -6.88 9.07 -6.37
N GLU A 240 -7.35 8.99 -7.63
CA GLU A 240 -7.42 7.75 -8.40
C GLU A 240 -6.03 7.23 -8.82
N ILE A 241 -5.07 8.13 -9.03
CA ILE A 241 -3.70 7.80 -9.44
C ILE A 241 -2.79 7.67 -8.22
N ALA A 242 -2.98 8.52 -7.22
CA ALA A 242 -2.23 8.52 -5.97
C ALA A 242 -3.22 8.68 -4.82
N PRO A 243 -3.74 7.59 -4.22
CA PRO A 243 -4.65 7.66 -3.07
C PRO A 243 -4.09 8.47 -1.89
N PRO A 244 -4.95 9.00 -1.01
CA PRO A 244 -4.50 9.79 0.13
C PRO A 244 -3.56 8.96 1.02
N GLY A 245 -2.43 9.52 1.43
CA GLY A 245 -1.45 8.77 2.22
C GLY A 245 -0.04 9.31 2.15
N PHE A 246 0.91 8.49 2.62
CA PHE A 246 2.33 8.82 2.69
C PHE A 246 3.08 8.28 1.48
N TYR A 247 3.83 9.16 0.83
CA TYR A 247 4.59 8.89 -0.38
C TYR A 247 6.07 9.16 -0.17
N LEU A 248 6.92 8.35 -0.79
CA LEU A 248 8.34 8.64 -0.92
C LEU A 248 8.59 9.39 -2.23
N ILE A 249 9.17 10.58 -2.13
CA ILE A 249 9.60 11.37 -3.28
C ILE A 249 11.11 11.30 -3.40
N PHE A 250 11.58 11.04 -4.62
CA PHE A 250 12.98 10.97 -4.98
C PHE A 250 13.31 12.01 -6.06
N VAL A 251 14.49 12.62 -5.96
CA VAL A 251 15.10 13.37 -7.07
C VAL A 251 16.08 12.45 -7.78
N VAL A 252 16.01 12.36 -9.11
CA VAL A 252 16.86 11.47 -9.90
C VAL A 252 17.82 12.28 -10.77
N HIS A 253 19.13 12.05 -10.62
CA HIS A 253 20.18 12.65 -11.45
C HIS A 253 21.03 11.56 -12.11
N ASN A 254 21.19 11.60 -13.45
CA ASN A 254 21.84 10.58 -14.27
C ASN A 254 21.45 9.13 -13.92
N GLY A 255 20.16 8.90 -13.64
CA GLY A 255 19.65 7.57 -13.25
C GLY A 255 19.92 7.19 -11.79
N VAL A 256 20.54 8.06 -11.00
CA VAL A 256 20.83 7.87 -9.58
C VAL A 256 19.79 8.61 -8.73
N PRO A 257 18.94 7.90 -7.97
CA PRO A 257 17.94 8.54 -7.10
C PRO A 257 18.58 9.07 -5.82
N SER A 258 18.03 10.14 -5.25
CA SER A 258 18.34 10.63 -3.91
C SER A 258 17.95 9.61 -2.83
N SER A 259 18.21 9.92 -1.56
CA SER A 259 17.39 9.36 -0.49
C SER A 259 15.97 9.92 -0.62
N GLY A 260 14.96 9.08 -0.36
CA GLY A 260 13.56 9.50 -0.44
C GLY A 260 13.18 10.39 0.74
N ILE A 261 12.31 11.37 0.49
CA ILE A 261 11.63 12.12 1.54
C ILE A 261 10.17 11.67 1.63
N TRP A 262 9.63 11.62 2.85
CA TRP A 262 8.22 11.36 3.07
C TRP A 262 7.40 12.62 2.86
N VAL A 263 6.31 12.50 2.11
CA VAL A 263 5.30 13.55 1.93
C VAL A 263 3.93 12.94 2.13
N GLN A 264 3.07 13.63 2.86
CA GLN A 264 1.67 13.25 3.01
C GLN A 264 0.81 13.98 1.97
N ILE A 265 0.00 13.23 1.22
CA ILE A 265 -0.95 13.75 0.24
C ILE A 265 -2.38 13.56 0.77
N ALA A 266 -3.18 14.63 0.80
CA ALA A 266 -4.57 14.62 1.24
C ALA A 266 -5.43 15.65 0.50
#